data_AF-A0A6M8SW15-F1
#
_entry.id   AF-A0A6M8SW15-F1
#
_cell.length_a   1.000
_cell.length_b   1.000
_cell.length_c   1.000
_cell.angle_alpha   90.00
_cell.angle_beta   90.00
_cell.angle_gamma   90.00
#
_symmetry.space_group_name_H-M   'P 1'
#
loop_
_entity.id
_entity.type
_entity.pdbx_description
1 polymer ?
#
loop_
_entity_poly.entity_id
_entity_poly.type
_entity_poly.pdbx_seq_one_letter_code
_entity_poly.pdbx_strand_id
1 'polypeptide(L)'
;MKALIENNAVVAASNNPDQDFHPILAAQFVVVPEFVQQGWRQINGQWSEPLVNVLTWDNASRAYFHIDIGAFYDRFGSRKLGILSSTDPLVMAVVRDTSVRQYIDLKNPDVSAGVNALVSVGLLNEEQASAVMNLTTQDNERFVKGLPQPE
;
A
#
# COMPACT_ATOMS: atom_id res chain seq x y z
N MET A 1 28.90 3.40 23.16
CA MET A 1 28.79 3.48 21.69
C MET A 1 29.11 4.89 21.20
N LYS A 2 29.64 5.05 19.97
CA LYS A 2 29.81 6.33 19.30
C LYS A 2 29.19 6.29 17.90
N ALA A 3 28.82 7.45 17.36
CA ALA A 3 28.22 7.59 16.05
C ALA A 3 28.84 8.74 15.25
N LEU A 4 28.98 8.53 13.94
CA LEU A 4 29.21 9.60 12.98
C LEU A 4 27.85 10.20 12.60
N ILE A 5 27.67 11.50 12.80
CA ILE A 5 26.41 12.19 12.56
C ILE A 5 26.59 13.22 11.44
N GLU A 6 25.75 13.15 10.42
CA GLU A 6 25.67 14.15 9.35
C GLU A 6 24.22 14.59 9.19
N ASN A 7 23.96 15.90 9.10
CA ASN A 7 22.61 16.45 8.93
C ASN A 7 21.57 15.89 9.92
N ASN A 8 21.95 15.76 11.20
CA ASN A 8 21.16 15.15 12.28
C ASN A 8 20.79 13.67 12.09
N ALA A 9 21.49 12.93 11.20
CA ALA A 9 21.30 11.50 10.98
C ALA A 9 22.57 10.72 11.30
N VAL A 10 22.43 9.53 11.88
CA VAL A 10 23.54 8.61 12.14
C VAL A 10 23.94 7.93 10.84
N VAL A 11 25.12 8.28 10.33
CA VAL A 11 25.71 7.69 9.12
C VAL A 11 26.43 6.38 9.43
N ALA A 12 27.05 6.29 10.61
CA ALA A 12 27.71 5.08 11.10
C ALA A 12 27.66 5.02 12.64
N ALA A 13 27.58 3.82 13.21
CA ALA A 13 27.66 3.58 14.65
C ALA A 13 28.71 2.51 14.95
N SER A 14 29.55 2.73 15.97
CA SER A 14 30.60 1.79 16.35
C SER A 14 30.94 1.91 17.85
N ASN A 15 31.39 0.80 18.44
CA ASN A 15 31.92 0.78 19.80
C ASN A 15 33.41 1.12 19.86
N ASN A 16 34.15 0.96 18.76
CA ASN A 16 35.59 1.18 18.67
C ASN A 16 35.98 1.92 17.36
N PRO A 17 35.54 3.17 17.14
CA PRO A 17 35.74 3.83 15.85
C PRO A 17 37.22 4.04 15.49
N ASP A 18 38.11 4.13 16.47
CA ASP A 18 39.56 4.24 16.26
C ASP A 18 40.19 2.96 15.67
N GLN A 19 39.51 1.82 15.80
CA GLN A 19 39.92 0.54 15.17
C GLN A 19 39.17 0.29 13.87
N ASP A 20 37.90 0.71 13.80
CA ASP A 20 36.99 0.37 12.71
C ASP A 20 37.10 1.35 11.51
N PHE A 21 37.58 2.57 11.73
CA PHE A 21 37.60 3.63 10.71
C PHE A 21 38.96 4.33 10.60
N HIS A 22 39.20 4.99 9.46
CA HIS A 22 40.38 5.83 9.27
C HIS A 22 40.43 6.95 10.34
N PRO A 23 41.62 7.33 10.87
CA PRO A 23 41.72 8.27 12.00
C PRO A 23 40.98 9.60 11.82
N ILE A 24 40.95 10.14 10.60
CA ILE A 24 40.20 11.38 10.27
C ILE A 24 38.69 11.21 10.47
N LEU A 25 38.15 10.03 10.12
CA LEU A 25 36.74 9.73 10.31
C LEU A 25 36.47 9.36 11.77
N ALA A 26 37.31 8.53 12.39
CA ALA A 26 37.19 8.14 13.80
C ALA A 26 37.11 9.35 14.74
N ALA A 27 37.90 10.39 14.47
CA ALA A 27 37.89 11.65 15.22
C ALA A 27 36.56 12.44 15.14
N GLN A 28 35.71 12.16 14.15
CA GLN A 28 34.41 12.82 13.97
C GLN A 28 33.27 12.09 14.71
N PHE A 29 33.51 10.90 15.26
CA PHE A 29 32.50 10.16 16.00
C PHE A 29 32.20 10.82 17.35
N VAL A 30 30.92 10.98 17.67
CA VAL A 30 30.44 11.53 18.95
C VAL A 30 29.78 10.45 19.81
N VAL A 31 29.78 10.65 21.13
CA VAL A 31 29.13 9.72 22.06
C VAL A 31 27.61 9.84 21.92
N VAL A 32 26.94 8.69 21.77
CA VAL A 32 25.48 8.57 21.68
C VAL A 32 24.97 7.45 22.60
N PRO A 33 23.68 7.43 22.98
CA PRO A 33 23.09 6.31 23.71
C PRO A 33 23.31 4.97 23.00
N GLU A 34 23.46 3.89 23.76
CA GLU A 34 23.82 2.57 23.20
C GLU A 34 22.75 1.94 22.31
N PHE A 35 21.50 2.39 22.41
CA PHE A 35 20.41 1.92 21.55
C PHE A 35 20.40 2.59 20.17
N VAL A 36 21.18 3.66 19.97
CA VAL A 36 21.19 4.41 18.71
C VAL A 36 21.93 3.59 17.65
N GLN A 37 21.27 3.34 16.52
CA GLN A 37 21.84 2.59 15.41
C GLN A 37 22.03 3.47 14.18
N GLN A 38 22.73 2.93 13.18
CA GLN A 38 22.81 3.54 11.85
C GLN A 38 21.40 3.85 11.31
N GLY A 39 21.23 5.03 10.70
CA GLY A 39 19.95 5.49 10.13
C GLY A 39 19.06 6.26 11.10
N TRP A 40 19.30 6.20 12.41
CA TRP A 40 18.56 6.99 13.40
C TRP A 40 18.76 8.50 13.19
N ARG A 41 17.75 9.31 13.54
CA ARG A 41 17.81 10.77 13.41
C ARG A 41 17.56 11.46 14.74
N GLN A 42 18.22 12.58 14.96
CA GLN A 42 17.95 13.44 16.10
C GLN A 42 16.87 14.46 15.73
N ILE A 43 15.71 14.38 16.38
CA ILE A 43 14.56 15.26 16.18
C ILE A 43 14.26 15.94 17.52
N ASN A 44 14.35 17.28 17.57
CA ASN A 44 14.15 18.07 18.80
C ASN A 44 14.99 17.57 20.00
N GLY A 45 16.22 17.15 19.74
CA GLY A 45 17.13 16.62 20.77
C GLY A 45 16.89 15.18 21.18
N GLN A 46 15.83 14.52 20.67
CA GLN A 46 15.53 13.11 20.92
C GLN A 46 15.96 12.24 19.73
N TRP A 47 16.46 11.05 20.04
CA TRP A 47 16.82 10.05 19.04
C TRP A 47 15.56 9.31 18.58
N SER A 48 15.26 9.41 17.29
CA SER A 48 14.19 8.66 16.61
C SER A 48 14.83 7.57 15.77
N GLU A 49 14.26 6.37 15.84
CA GLU A 49 14.56 5.32 14.87
C GLU A 49 14.30 5.81 13.44
N PRO A 50 15.04 5.30 12.43
CA PRO A 50 14.64 5.51 11.06
C PRO A 50 13.21 5.00 10.92
N LEU A 51 12.34 5.80 10.31
CA LEU A 51 11.06 5.29 9.86
C LEU A 51 11.39 4.17 8.87
N VAL A 52 11.28 2.92 9.30
CA VAL A 52 11.10 1.83 8.36
C VAL A 52 9.75 2.16 7.74
N ASN A 53 9.75 2.69 6.52
CA ASN A 53 8.53 2.81 5.74
C ASN A 53 8.14 1.38 5.35
N VAL A 54 7.64 0.62 6.32
CA VAL A 54 6.96 -0.62 6.08
C VAL A 54 5.79 -0.25 5.19
N LEU A 55 5.75 -0.85 4.01
CA LEU A 55 4.64 -0.67 3.12
C LEU A 55 3.43 -1.32 3.78
N THR A 56 2.43 -0.52 4.14
CA THR A 56 1.15 -0.96 4.70
C THR A 56 0.02 -0.52 3.78
N TRP A 57 -1.16 -1.10 3.96
CA TRP A 57 -2.32 -0.67 3.17
C TRP A 57 -2.73 0.80 3.37
N ASP A 58 -2.36 1.39 4.50
CA ASP A 58 -2.62 2.80 4.81
C ASP A 58 -1.69 3.77 4.07
N ASN A 59 -0.48 3.32 3.70
CA ASN A 59 0.50 4.13 2.97
C ASN A 59 0.73 3.66 1.52
N ALA A 60 0.02 2.61 1.09
CA ALA A 60 0.10 2.08 -0.27
C ALA A 60 -0.35 3.12 -1.31
N SER A 61 0.43 3.26 -2.37
CA SER A 61 0.09 4.15 -3.49
C SER A 61 -1.17 3.68 -4.23
N ARG A 62 -1.79 4.58 -5.00
CA ARG A 62 -3.02 4.28 -5.76
C ARG A 62 -2.88 3.06 -6.70
N ALA A 63 -1.68 2.76 -7.20
CA ALA A 63 -1.42 1.62 -8.07
C ALA A 63 -1.77 0.25 -7.45
N TYR A 64 -1.74 0.14 -6.12
CA TYR A 64 -2.14 -1.08 -5.39
C TYR A 64 -3.64 -1.38 -5.46
N PHE A 65 -4.44 -0.39 -5.85
CA PHE A 65 -5.89 -0.48 -5.96
C PHE A 65 -6.36 -0.60 -7.42
N HIS A 66 -5.43 -0.67 -8.37
CA HIS A 66 -5.72 -0.98 -9.77
C HIS A 66 -5.73 -2.49 -9.96
N ILE A 67 -6.89 -3.06 -10.27
CA ILE A 67 -7.05 -4.50 -10.50
C ILE A 67 -7.45 -4.80 -11.94
N ASP A 68 -7.12 -5.99 -12.40
CA ASP A 68 -7.56 -6.51 -13.68
C ASP A 68 -9.10 -6.61 -13.72
N ILE A 69 -9.71 -6.38 -14.88
CA ILE A 69 -11.17 -6.45 -15.06
C ILE A 69 -11.71 -7.83 -14.65
N GLY A 70 -10.98 -8.90 -15.02
CA GLY A 70 -11.32 -10.27 -14.65
C GLY A 70 -11.36 -10.46 -13.13
N ALA A 71 -10.34 -9.97 -12.44
CA ALA A 71 -10.26 -10.01 -10.98
C ALA A 71 -11.41 -9.24 -10.32
N PHE A 72 -11.76 -8.06 -10.85
CA PHE A 72 -12.94 -7.32 -10.38
C PHE A 72 -14.22 -8.15 -10.48
N TYR A 73 -14.45 -8.82 -11.62
CA TYR A 73 -15.60 -9.71 -11.74
C TYR A 73 -15.50 -10.93 -10.82
N ASP A 74 -14.31 -11.49 -10.60
CA ASP A 74 -14.08 -12.63 -9.70
C ASP A 74 -14.48 -12.31 -8.25
N ARG A 75 -14.31 -11.05 -7.80
CA ARG A 75 -14.73 -10.61 -6.45
C ARG A 75 -16.24 -10.73 -6.20
N PHE A 76 -17.09 -10.78 -7.23
CA PHE A 76 -18.52 -11.01 -7.06
C PHE A 76 -18.89 -12.49 -6.79
N GLY A 77 -17.92 -13.41 -6.91
CA GLY A 77 -18.11 -14.83 -6.63
C GLY A 77 -19.32 -15.43 -7.39
N SER A 78 -20.21 -16.11 -6.66
CA SER A 78 -21.40 -16.75 -7.23
C SER A 78 -22.43 -15.77 -7.81
N ARG A 79 -22.35 -14.47 -7.47
CA ARG A 79 -23.27 -13.44 -7.99
C ARG A 79 -22.89 -12.96 -9.38
N LYS A 80 -21.65 -13.20 -9.81
CA LYS A 80 -21.11 -12.77 -11.10
C LYS A 80 -22.05 -13.10 -12.27
N LEU A 81 -22.48 -14.36 -12.38
CA LEU A 81 -23.33 -14.78 -13.51
C LEU A 81 -24.70 -14.10 -13.49
N GLY A 82 -25.27 -13.83 -12.31
CA GLY A 82 -26.53 -13.09 -12.20
C GLY A 82 -26.37 -11.63 -12.64
N ILE A 83 -25.24 -11.00 -12.32
CA ILE A 83 -24.91 -9.64 -12.77
C ILE A 83 -24.69 -9.60 -14.29
N LEU A 84 -23.86 -10.49 -14.82
CA LEU A 84 -23.50 -10.53 -16.25
C LEU A 84 -24.66 -10.94 -17.16
N SER A 85 -25.64 -11.69 -16.64
CA SER A 85 -26.85 -12.08 -17.40
C SER A 85 -28.02 -11.13 -17.21
N SER A 86 -27.89 -10.12 -16.35
CA SER A 86 -28.97 -9.16 -16.09
C SER A 86 -29.33 -8.35 -17.34
N THR A 87 -30.62 -8.14 -17.54
CA THR A 87 -31.17 -7.27 -18.59
C THR A 87 -31.60 -5.91 -18.05
N ASP A 88 -31.40 -5.65 -16.75
CA ASP A 88 -31.68 -4.35 -16.15
C ASP A 88 -30.76 -3.27 -16.76
N PRO A 89 -31.32 -2.13 -17.25
CA PRO A 89 -30.53 -1.09 -17.91
C PRO A 89 -29.40 -0.52 -17.06
N LEU A 90 -29.61 -0.38 -15.75
CA LEU A 90 -28.60 0.14 -14.82
C LEU A 90 -27.47 -0.86 -14.63
N VAL A 91 -27.80 -2.15 -14.47
CA VAL A 91 -26.79 -3.23 -14.38
C VAL A 91 -25.97 -3.32 -15.67
N MET A 92 -26.62 -3.27 -16.83
CA MET A 92 -25.92 -3.28 -18.11
C MET A 92 -24.99 -2.09 -18.28
N ALA A 93 -25.37 -0.90 -17.80
CA ALA A 93 -24.50 0.27 -17.83
C ALA A 93 -23.24 0.05 -16.99
N VAL A 94 -23.36 -0.49 -15.77
CA VAL A 94 -22.23 -0.82 -14.89
C VAL A 94 -21.30 -1.86 -15.53
N VAL A 95 -21.86 -2.94 -16.09
CA VAL A 95 -21.07 -3.99 -16.76
C VAL A 95 -20.32 -3.42 -17.97
N ARG A 96 -20.99 -2.60 -18.80
CA ARG A 96 -20.35 -1.98 -19.97
C ARG A 96 -19.25 -1.00 -19.57
N ASP A 97 -19.49 -0.13 -18.60
CA ASP A 97 -18.49 0.84 -18.13
C ASP A 97 -17.24 0.13 -17.59
N THR A 98 -17.43 -0.92 -16.78
CA THR A 98 -16.31 -1.66 -16.19
C THR A 98 -15.55 -2.52 -17.21
N SER A 99 -16.24 -3.06 -18.22
CA SER A 99 -15.64 -3.94 -19.23
C SER A 99 -14.75 -3.24 -20.26
N VAL A 100 -14.93 -1.94 -20.49
CA VAL A 100 -14.15 -1.18 -21.50
C VAL A 100 -12.91 -0.50 -20.92
N ARG A 101 -12.72 -0.56 -19.60
CA ARG A 101 -11.57 0.04 -18.91
C ARG A 101 -10.33 -0.81 -19.12
N GLN A 102 -9.15 -0.21 -19.06
CA GLN A 102 -7.89 -0.96 -19.07
C GLN A 102 -7.67 -1.72 -17.75
N TYR A 103 -8.17 -1.16 -16.65
CA TYR A 103 -8.14 -1.70 -15.29
C TYR A 103 -9.26 -1.08 -14.47
N ILE A 104 -9.60 -1.68 -13.33
CA ILE A 104 -10.54 -1.13 -12.36
C ILE A 104 -9.75 -0.45 -11.24
N ASP A 105 -10.02 0.84 -11.02
CA ASP A 105 -9.50 1.57 -9.86
C ASP A 105 -10.52 1.52 -8.72
N LEU A 106 -10.22 0.74 -7.68
CA LEU A 106 -11.10 0.57 -6.52
C LEU A 106 -11.26 1.85 -5.68
N LYS A 107 -10.43 2.88 -5.90
CA LYS A 107 -10.58 4.19 -5.25
C LYS A 107 -11.34 5.20 -6.12
N ASN A 108 -11.76 4.81 -7.32
CA ASN A 108 -12.60 5.67 -8.15
C ASN A 108 -14.04 5.70 -7.61
N PRO A 109 -14.61 6.88 -7.29
CA PRO A 109 -15.98 6.99 -6.81
C PRO A 109 -17.03 6.41 -7.77
N ASP A 110 -16.81 6.48 -9.09
CA ASP A 110 -17.75 5.93 -10.08
C ASP A 110 -17.85 4.40 -10.01
N VAL A 111 -16.73 3.73 -9.71
CA VAL A 111 -16.71 2.26 -9.50
C VAL A 111 -17.53 1.92 -8.26
N SER A 112 -17.35 2.68 -7.17
CA SER A 112 -18.14 2.49 -5.94
C SER A 112 -19.64 2.75 -6.18
N ALA A 113 -19.98 3.78 -6.96
CA ALA A 113 -21.36 4.09 -7.32
C ALA A 113 -21.98 2.97 -8.17
N GLY A 114 -21.24 2.41 -9.12
CA GLY A 114 -21.67 1.26 -9.91
C GLY A 114 -21.93 0.01 -9.07
N VAL A 115 -21.04 -0.30 -8.10
CA VAL A 115 -21.26 -1.43 -7.18
C VAL A 115 -22.48 -1.20 -6.28
N ASN A 116 -22.67 0.03 -5.78
CA ASN A 116 -23.86 0.39 -5.00
C ASN A 116 -25.16 0.32 -5.80
N ALA A 117 -25.11 0.60 -7.11
CA ALA A 117 -26.26 0.40 -7.99
C ALA A 117 -26.72 -1.07 -8.01
N LEU A 118 -25.78 -2.03 -7.95
CA LEU A 118 -26.11 -3.46 -7.87
C LEU A 118 -26.80 -3.85 -6.56
N VAL A 119 -26.54 -3.12 -5.47
CA VAL A 119 -27.29 -3.24 -4.21
C VAL A 119 -28.71 -2.73 -4.38
N SER A 120 -28.88 -1.57 -5.03
CA SER A 120 -30.20 -0.95 -5.22
C SER A 120 -31.19 -1.82 -6.00
N VAL A 121 -30.69 -2.68 -6.89
CA VAL A 121 -31.48 -3.64 -7.67
C VAL A 121 -31.54 -5.04 -7.04
N GLY A 122 -31.01 -5.21 -5.83
CA GLY A 122 -31.07 -6.45 -5.06
C GLY A 122 -30.17 -7.58 -5.55
N LEU A 123 -29.20 -7.30 -6.43
CA LEU A 123 -28.23 -8.30 -6.88
C LEU A 123 -27.09 -8.51 -5.88
N LEU A 124 -26.85 -7.51 -5.04
CA LEU A 124 -25.92 -7.55 -3.92
C LEU A 124 -26.60 -7.06 -2.64
N ASN A 125 -26.06 -7.45 -1.49
CA ASN A 125 -26.27 -6.74 -0.23
C ASN A 125 -25.07 -5.81 0.08
N GLU A 126 -25.19 -4.99 1.11
CA GLU A 126 -24.15 -4.02 1.51
C GLU A 126 -22.82 -4.69 1.86
N GLU A 127 -22.86 -5.85 2.52
CA GLU A 127 -21.67 -6.61 2.88
C GLU A 127 -20.92 -7.11 1.65
N GLN A 128 -21.63 -7.65 0.66
CA GLN A 128 -21.07 -8.10 -0.60
C GLN A 128 -20.48 -6.94 -1.40
N ALA A 129 -21.17 -5.80 -1.45
CA ALA A 129 -20.66 -4.59 -2.08
C ALA A 129 -19.36 -4.11 -1.42
N SER A 130 -19.34 -4.10 -0.07
CA SER A 130 -18.13 -3.74 0.69
C SER A 130 -16.99 -4.72 0.42
N ALA A 131 -17.26 -6.04 0.37
CA ALA A 131 -16.23 -7.04 0.08
C ALA A 131 -15.61 -6.85 -1.31
N VAL A 132 -16.41 -6.56 -2.35
CA VAL A 132 -15.89 -6.28 -3.70
C VAL A 132 -14.90 -5.12 -3.68
N MET A 133 -15.20 -4.06 -2.94
CA MET A 133 -14.40 -2.83 -2.93
C MET A 133 -13.20 -2.86 -1.97
N ASN A 134 -13.32 -3.54 -0.83
CA ASN A 134 -12.41 -3.38 0.30
C ASN A 134 -11.53 -4.60 0.59
N LEU A 135 -11.72 -5.72 -0.11
CA LEU A 135 -10.77 -6.83 0.00
C LEU A 135 -9.37 -6.38 -0.39
N THR A 136 -8.42 -6.73 0.47
CA THR A 136 -6.98 -6.57 0.27
C THR A 136 -6.59 -7.09 -1.09
N THR A 137 -6.10 -6.21 -1.95
CA THR A 137 -5.70 -6.56 -3.31
C THR A 137 -4.50 -7.51 -3.29
N GLN A 138 -4.70 -8.69 -3.88
CA GLN A 138 -3.68 -9.71 -4.01
C GLN A 138 -2.83 -9.48 -5.26
N ASP A 139 -1.59 -9.96 -5.28
CA ASP A 139 -0.67 -9.76 -6.40
C ASP A 139 -1.23 -10.28 -7.74
N ASN A 140 -1.95 -11.40 -7.72
CA ASN A 140 -2.59 -11.96 -8.92
C ASN A 140 -3.74 -11.10 -9.45
N GLU A 141 -4.37 -10.26 -8.62
CA GLU A 141 -5.44 -9.36 -9.03
C GLU A 141 -4.93 -8.04 -9.63
N ARG A 142 -3.71 -7.62 -9.26
CA ARG A 142 -3.20 -6.27 -9.58
C ARG A 142 -2.98 -6.09 -11.07
N PHE A 143 -3.42 -4.97 -11.62
CA PHE A 143 -3.05 -4.58 -12.97
C PHE A 143 -1.55 -4.28 -13.07
N VAL A 144 -0.97 -3.62 -12.06
CA VAL A 144 0.47 -3.35 -11.98
C VAL A 144 1.18 -4.52 -11.29
N LYS A 145 1.91 -5.31 -12.07
CA LYS A 145 2.58 -6.54 -11.60
C LYS A 145 3.92 -6.23 -10.91
N GLY A 146 4.33 -7.09 -9.97
CA GLY A 146 5.65 -7.04 -9.32
C GLY A 146 5.77 -6.02 -8.19
N LEU A 147 4.65 -5.45 -7.74
CA LEU A 147 4.62 -4.59 -6.56
C LEU A 147 4.72 -5.45 -5.28
N PRO A 148 5.56 -5.09 -4.30
CA PRO A 148 5.65 -5.82 -3.05
C PRO A 148 4.31 -5.76 -2.30
N GLN A 149 3.90 -6.86 -1.66
CA GLN A 149 2.66 -6.91 -0.88
C GLN A 149 2.78 -6.01 0.35
N PRO A 150 1.84 -5.05 0.56
CA PRO A 150 1.76 -4.33 1.81
C PRO A 150 1.39 -5.25 2.97
N GLU A 151 1.99 -5.01 4.13
CA GLU A 151 1.65 -5.65 5.41
C GLU A 151 0.28 -5.21 5.93
#